data_AF-V7BEH1-F1
#
_entry.id   AF-V7BEH1-F1
#
_cell.length_a   1.000
_cell.length_b   1.000
_cell.length_c   1.000
_cell.angle_alpha   90.00
_cell.angle_beta   90.00
_cell.angle_gamma   90.00
#
_symmetry.space_group_name_H-M   'P 1'
#
loop_
_entity.id
_entity.type
_entity.pdbx_description
1 polymer ?
#
loop_
_entity_poly.entity_id
_entity_poly.type
_entity_poly.pdbx_seq_one_letter_code
_entity_poly.pdbx_strand_id
1 'polypeptide(L)'
;MATLMVRVPRTVYSAQQRSVKNWVSLPRNFAMATYSAGRERTFKESFDYSAAKQRYADGIIPHILHLYGSCATSRDFEIYASNASFEDPLMCARGVKQIKSAFYSLPKFFKESKIVEYSIKENMVSPGKGEILIDNKQYYKFLGRSINMVSLIKLYIEEGKVVRHEDWWDKKPIRNRATAKVSFFGRIAEVSRRGSMLATHLLMRFGKDPRT
;
A
#
# COMPACT_ATOMS: atom_id res chain seq x y z
N MET A 1 -59.04 -7.60 45.76
CA MET A 1 -59.84 -7.23 44.57
C MET A 1 -59.01 -7.51 43.34
N ALA A 2 -59.42 -8.50 42.56
CA ALA A 2 -58.80 -8.86 41.29
C ALA A 2 -59.47 -8.05 40.17
N THR A 3 -58.68 -7.43 39.29
CA THR A 3 -59.16 -6.85 38.04
C THR A 3 -58.45 -7.54 36.89
N LEU A 4 -59.25 -8.21 36.08
CA LEU A 4 -58.89 -8.93 34.86
C LEU A 4 -59.62 -8.23 33.72
N MET A 5 -58.93 -7.68 32.72
CA MET A 5 -59.41 -7.45 31.34
C MET A 5 -58.19 -7.20 30.43
N VAL A 6 -57.79 -8.17 29.59
CA VAL A 6 -58.11 -8.35 28.15
C VAL A 6 -57.21 -7.56 27.20
N ARG A 7 -56.65 -8.28 26.23
CA ARG A 7 -55.75 -7.84 25.14
C ARG A 7 -56.54 -7.75 23.82
N VAL A 8 -55.84 -7.38 22.74
CA VAL A 8 -56.15 -7.50 21.28
C VAL A 8 -56.61 -6.17 20.62
N PRO A 9 -56.31 -5.88 19.33
CA PRO A 9 -55.01 -5.46 18.77
C PRO A 9 -55.11 -4.09 18.05
N ARG A 10 -53.98 -3.45 17.72
CA ARG A 10 -53.96 -2.43 16.64
C ARG A 10 -52.76 -2.64 15.73
N THR A 11 -53.03 -3.24 14.59
CA THR A 11 -52.21 -3.22 13.39
C THR A 11 -52.29 -1.81 12.79
N VAL A 12 -51.15 -1.13 12.65
CA VAL A 12 -51.03 0.02 11.76
C VAL A 12 -49.84 -0.25 10.85
N TYR A 13 -50.14 -0.46 9.57
CA TYR A 13 -49.18 -0.47 8.49
C TYR A 13 -48.71 0.96 8.22
N SER A 14 -47.40 1.20 8.12
CA SER A 14 -46.86 2.12 7.12
C SER A 14 -45.34 1.99 6.92
N ALA A 15 -45.00 2.01 5.62
CA ALA A 15 -43.78 2.50 4.99
C ALA A 15 -42.40 1.95 5.41
N GLN A 16 -42.05 0.88 4.71
CA GLN A 16 -40.71 0.47 4.31
C GLN A 16 -39.81 1.65 3.87
N GLN A 17 -38.77 1.94 4.65
CA GLN A 17 -37.55 2.61 4.16
C GLN A 17 -36.35 1.69 4.42
N ARG A 18 -35.93 1.00 3.35
CA ARG A 18 -34.64 0.31 3.28
C ARG A 18 -33.53 1.37 3.37
N SER A 19 -32.88 1.46 4.52
CA SER A 19 -31.53 2.02 4.63
C SER A 19 -30.55 0.84 4.72
N VAL A 20 -29.98 0.45 3.57
CA VAL A 20 -28.89 -0.51 3.51
C VAL A 20 -27.64 0.19 4.07
N LYS A 21 -27.46 0.08 5.39
CA LYS A 21 -26.22 0.48 6.05
C LYS A 21 -25.17 -0.60 5.75
N ASN A 22 -24.46 -0.45 4.64
CA ASN A 22 -23.26 -1.25 4.36
C ASN A 22 -22.16 -0.85 5.36
N TRP A 23 -22.04 -1.62 6.44
CA TRP A 23 -20.88 -1.61 7.32
C TRP A 23 -19.93 -2.70 6.85
N VAL A 24 -18.81 -2.31 6.25
CA VAL A 24 -17.67 -3.21 6.09
C VAL A 24 -16.89 -3.17 7.39
N SER A 25 -16.93 -4.27 8.14
CA SER A 25 -16.11 -4.47 9.33
C SER A 25 -14.65 -4.66 8.92
N LEU A 26 -13.80 -3.67 9.20
CA LEU A 26 -12.35 -3.85 9.18
C LEU A 26 -11.93 -4.74 10.37
N PRO A 27 -11.00 -5.70 10.19
CA PRO A 27 -10.52 -6.52 11.29
C PRO A 27 -9.82 -5.65 12.36
N ARG A 28 -10.34 -5.72 13.58
CA ARG A 28 -9.68 -5.24 14.79
C ARG A 28 -8.46 -6.12 15.04
N ASN A 29 -7.29 -5.67 14.57
CA ASN A 29 -5.95 -5.98 15.10
C ASN A 29 -4.91 -5.16 14.33
N PHE A 30 -5.11 -3.84 14.31
CA PHE A 30 -4.08 -2.86 13.94
C PHE A 30 -3.72 -2.16 15.25
N ALA A 31 -2.66 -2.62 15.93
CA ALA A 31 -2.12 -1.90 17.07
C ALA A 31 -1.39 -0.66 16.53
N MET A 32 -2.15 0.41 16.36
CA MET A 32 -1.69 1.75 15.95
C MET A 32 -1.03 2.42 17.16
N ALA A 33 0.30 2.41 17.21
CA ALA A 33 1.02 3.21 18.19
C ALA A 33 0.89 4.70 17.82
N THR A 34 0.11 5.44 18.61
CA THR A 34 0.02 6.91 18.52
C THR A 34 1.14 7.53 19.33
N TYR A 35 2.10 8.18 18.68
CA TYR A 35 3.05 9.07 19.34
C TYR A 35 2.88 10.50 18.79
N SER A 36 2.64 11.44 19.71
CA SER A 36 2.43 12.86 19.43
C SER A 36 3.75 13.64 19.38
N ALA A 37 3.83 14.52 18.39
CA ALA A 37 4.61 15.75 18.23
C ALA A 37 5.96 15.93 18.97
N GLY A 38 7.03 15.93 18.18
CA GLY A 38 8.31 16.60 18.45
C GLY A 38 8.96 16.95 17.11
N ARG A 39 9.29 18.23 16.91
CA ARG A 39 9.81 18.79 15.66
C ARG A 39 11.33 18.80 15.73
N GLU A 40 12.00 18.05 14.87
CA GLU A 40 13.39 18.34 14.48
C GLU A 40 13.61 17.76 13.07
N ARG A 41 13.96 18.63 12.12
CA ARG A 41 14.40 18.21 10.79
C ARG A 41 15.90 18.00 10.87
N THR A 42 16.34 16.76 10.79
CA THR A 42 17.76 16.46 10.58
C THR A 42 17.87 15.71 9.26
N PHE A 43 18.30 16.46 8.25
CA PHE A 43 18.74 15.90 6.98
C PHE A 43 20.13 15.29 7.22
N LYS A 44 20.18 13.97 7.43
CA LYS A 44 21.45 13.25 7.57
C LYS A 44 21.77 12.57 6.25
N GLU A 45 22.26 13.37 5.31
CA GLU A 45 22.88 12.87 4.09
C GLU A 45 24.30 12.40 4.46
N SER A 46 24.46 11.11 4.78
CA SER A 46 25.78 10.49 4.73
C SER A 46 26.02 10.08 3.28
N PHE A 47 26.44 11.05 2.47
CA PHE A 47 26.80 10.83 1.07
C PHE A 47 28.26 10.37 1.04
N ASP A 48 28.50 9.07 1.20
CA ASP A 48 29.80 8.48 0.85
C ASP A 48 29.97 8.58 -0.66
N TYR A 49 30.68 9.61 -1.09
CA TYR A 49 31.06 9.88 -2.48
C TYR A 49 32.15 8.90 -2.92
N SER A 50 31.84 7.60 -2.99
CA SER A 50 32.71 6.65 -3.68
C SER A 50 32.45 6.76 -5.19
N ALA A 51 33.24 7.63 -5.83
CA ALA A 51 33.63 7.66 -7.23
C ALA A 51 32.75 6.91 -8.27
N ALA A 52 32.10 7.70 -9.14
CA ALA A 52 31.89 7.40 -10.57
C ALA A 52 31.38 5.99 -10.95
N LYS A 53 30.32 5.52 -10.29
CA LYS A 53 29.45 4.47 -10.81
C LYS A 53 28.03 5.00 -10.74
N GLN A 54 27.39 5.21 -11.90
CA GLN A 54 25.96 5.55 -11.96
C GLN A 54 25.21 4.53 -11.08
N ARG A 55 24.66 4.96 -9.95
CA ARG A 55 23.98 4.04 -9.04
C ARG A 55 22.60 3.76 -9.63
N TYR A 56 22.17 2.50 -9.61
CA TYR A 56 20.82 2.16 -10.12
C TYR A 56 19.74 2.87 -9.29
N ALA A 57 20.03 3.09 -8.00
CA ALA A 57 19.18 3.88 -7.13
C ALA A 57 18.92 5.30 -7.66
N ASP A 58 19.92 5.98 -8.23
CA ASP A 58 19.78 7.38 -8.67
C ASP A 58 18.67 7.56 -9.72
N GLY A 59 18.50 6.57 -10.59
CA GLY A 59 17.45 6.56 -11.62
C GLY A 59 16.10 6.01 -11.17
N ILE A 60 16.01 5.34 -10.02
CA ILE A 60 14.79 4.64 -9.57
C ILE A 60 14.15 5.38 -8.41
N ILE A 61 14.93 5.86 -7.45
CA ILE A 61 14.46 6.43 -6.19
C ILE A 61 13.52 7.62 -6.40
N PRO A 62 13.81 8.61 -7.28
CA PRO A 62 12.89 9.73 -7.49
C PRO A 62 11.47 9.29 -7.87
N HIS A 63 11.36 8.27 -8.72
CA HIS A 63 10.08 7.70 -9.12
C HIS A 63 9.40 6.99 -7.95
N ILE A 64 10.13 6.21 -7.14
CA ILE A 64 9.58 5.58 -5.93
C ILE A 64 9.05 6.63 -4.96
N LEU A 65 9.79 7.72 -4.74
CA LEU A 65 9.34 8.81 -3.87
C LEU A 65 8.05 9.45 -4.39
N HIS A 66 7.89 9.63 -5.71
CA HIS A 66 6.63 10.11 -6.30
C HIS A 66 5.47 9.12 -6.11
N LEU A 67 5.71 7.82 -6.31
CA LEU A 67 4.72 6.77 -6.13
C LEU A 67 4.16 6.77 -4.70
N TYR A 68 5.03 6.75 -3.70
CA TYR A 68 4.64 6.80 -2.29
C TYR A 68 4.24 8.21 -1.81
N GLY A 69 4.53 9.25 -2.59
CA GLY A 69 4.15 10.65 -2.37
C GLY A 69 2.73 11.01 -2.81
N SER A 70 1.96 10.05 -3.33
CA SER A 70 0.65 10.31 -3.96
C SER A 70 0.70 11.31 -5.14
N CYS A 71 1.86 11.46 -5.78
CA CYS A 71 2.07 12.37 -6.92
C CYS A 71 2.57 11.64 -8.18
N ALA A 72 2.27 10.35 -8.28
CA ALA A 72 2.64 9.51 -9.41
C ALA A 72 2.14 10.05 -10.76
N THR A 73 3.02 10.06 -11.75
CA THR A 73 2.77 10.34 -13.16
C THR A 73 2.95 9.07 -13.99
N SER A 74 2.56 9.08 -15.26
CA SER A 74 2.77 7.94 -16.16
C SER A 74 4.25 7.54 -16.29
N ARG A 75 5.15 8.53 -16.23
CA ARG A 75 6.61 8.36 -16.34
C ARG A 75 7.20 7.59 -15.16
N ASP A 76 6.65 7.75 -13.97
CA ASP A 76 7.14 7.06 -12.77
C ASP A 76 6.97 5.53 -12.85
N PHE A 77 6.16 5.04 -13.80
CA PHE A 77 6.00 3.61 -14.04
C PHE A 77 6.94 3.05 -15.11
N GLU A 78 7.73 3.89 -15.79
CA GLU A 78 8.70 3.44 -16.80
C GLU A 78 9.86 2.66 -16.18
N ILE A 79 10.07 2.78 -14.86
CA ILE A 79 11.08 2.00 -14.13
C ILE A 79 10.75 0.51 -14.07
N TYR A 80 9.49 0.11 -14.28
CA TYR A 80 9.05 -1.28 -14.17
C TYR A 80 9.21 -2.04 -15.48
N ALA A 81 9.53 -3.33 -15.36
CA ALA A 81 9.35 -4.28 -16.45
C ALA A 81 7.85 -4.46 -16.75
N SER A 82 7.50 -4.81 -18.00
CA SER A 82 6.10 -4.94 -18.44
C SER A 82 5.30 -5.97 -17.62
N ASN A 83 5.96 -7.04 -17.18
CA ASN A 83 5.43 -8.12 -16.37
C ASN A 83 5.71 -7.98 -14.87
N ALA A 84 6.17 -6.80 -14.41
CA ALA A 84 6.56 -6.59 -13.02
C ALA A 84 5.41 -6.87 -12.04
N SER A 85 5.75 -7.29 -10.83
CA SER A 85 4.79 -7.49 -9.74
C SER A 85 5.00 -6.47 -8.61
N PHE A 86 3.91 -6.01 -8.02
CA PHE A 86 3.93 -5.24 -6.77
C PHE A 86 3.13 -5.97 -5.70
N GLU A 87 3.69 -6.10 -4.51
CA GLU A 87 3.03 -6.72 -3.37
C GLU A 87 3.18 -5.89 -2.10
N ASP A 88 2.08 -5.72 -1.39
CA ASP A 88 2.04 -5.20 -0.03
C ASP A 88 1.11 -6.11 0.82
N PRO A 89 0.89 -5.83 2.12
CA PRO A 89 0.00 -6.63 2.96
C PRO A 89 -1.48 -6.65 2.52
N LEU A 90 -1.91 -5.67 1.73
CA LEU A 90 -3.29 -5.47 1.27
C LEU A 90 -3.51 -5.86 -0.20
N MET A 91 -2.49 -5.77 -1.05
CA MET A 91 -2.59 -5.90 -2.51
C MET A 91 -1.51 -6.81 -3.10
N CYS A 92 -1.88 -7.46 -4.20
CA CYS A 92 -0.96 -8.23 -5.05
C CYS A 92 -1.27 -7.89 -6.51
N ALA A 93 -0.43 -7.04 -7.09
CA ALA A 93 -0.52 -6.54 -8.45
C ALA A 93 0.44 -7.29 -9.38
N ARG A 94 -0.04 -7.56 -10.58
CA ARG A 94 0.70 -8.22 -11.66
C ARG A 94 0.59 -7.40 -12.94
N GLY A 95 1.73 -7.02 -13.47
CA GLY A 95 1.87 -6.14 -14.62
C GLY A 95 1.66 -4.68 -14.28
N VAL A 96 2.27 -3.82 -15.10
CA VAL A 96 2.33 -2.36 -14.87
C VAL A 96 0.95 -1.71 -14.74
N LYS A 97 -0.08 -2.22 -15.42
CA LYS A 97 -1.45 -1.66 -15.32
C LYS A 97 -2.06 -1.81 -13.92
N GLN A 98 -1.83 -2.94 -13.26
CA GLN A 98 -2.29 -3.13 -11.88
C GLN A 98 -1.44 -2.31 -10.90
N ILE A 99 -0.13 -2.23 -11.13
CA ILE A 99 0.77 -1.38 -10.35
C ILE A 99 0.32 0.09 -10.42
N LYS A 100 0.04 0.60 -11.62
CA LYS A 100 -0.56 1.93 -11.84
C LYS A 100 -1.82 2.13 -11.03
N SER A 101 -2.71 1.14 -11.02
CA SER A 101 -3.95 1.23 -10.25
C SER A 101 -3.71 1.27 -8.75
N ALA A 102 -2.75 0.52 -8.23
CA ALA A 102 -2.40 0.54 -6.81
C ALA A 102 -1.96 1.95 -6.40
N PHE A 103 -0.96 2.51 -7.10
CA PHE A 103 -0.41 3.81 -6.74
C PHE A 103 -1.33 5.00 -7.08
N TYR A 104 -2.05 4.98 -8.20
CA TYR A 104 -3.05 6.02 -8.50
C TYR A 104 -4.26 6.01 -7.56
N SER A 105 -4.48 4.92 -6.82
CA SER A 105 -5.53 4.89 -5.80
C SER A 105 -5.13 5.60 -4.52
N LEU A 106 -3.84 5.75 -4.21
CA LEU A 106 -3.36 6.40 -2.99
C LEU A 106 -3.94 7.79 -2.74
N PRO A 107 -3.93 8.75 -3.69
CA PRO A 107 -4.51 10.08 -3.47
C PRO A 107 -6.04 10.06 -3.25
N LYS A 108 -6.74 8.96 -3.57
CA LYS A 108 -8.17 8.83 -3.27
C LYS A 108 -8.44 8.48 -1.81
N PHE A 109 -7.50 7.81 -1.16
CA PHE A 109 -7.64 7.39 0.24
C PHE A 109 -6.90 8.32 1.18
N PHE A 110 -5.69 8.77 0.81
CA PHE A 110 -4.83 9.58 1.66
C PHE A 110 -4.82 11.04 1.20
N LYS A 111 -5.14 11.96 2.13
CA LYS A 111 -5.07 13.40 1.86
C LYS A 111 -3.62 13.89 1.69
N GLU A 112 -2.68 13.23 2.36
CA GLU A 112 -1.25 13.47 2.26
C GLU A 112 -0.54 12.13 2.43
N SER A 113 0.50 11.90 1.65
CA SER A 113 1.35 10.71 1.71
C SER A 113 2.77 11.14 1.35
N LYS A 114 3.77 10.75 2.13
CA LYS A 114 5.17 10.99 1.78
C LYS A 114 6.11 10.11 2.60
N ILE A 115 7.25 9.77 2.00
CA ILE A 115 8.38 9.20 2.71
C ILE A 115 9.08 10.35 3.44
N VAL A 116 9.18 10.26 4.77
CA VAL A 116 9.76 11.32 5.62
C VAL A 116 11.25 11.09 5.83
N GLU A 117 11.62 9.84 6.06
CA GLU A 117 12.98 9.38 6.29
C GLU A 117 13.18 8.10 5.48
N TYR A 118 14.35 7.95 4.86
CA TYR A 118 14.72 6.70 4.22
C TYR A 118 16.23 6.50 4.20
N SER A 119 16.64 5.24 4.12
CA SER A 119 18.02 4.83 3.85
C SER A 119 18.03 3.78 2.75
N ILE A 120 19.07 3.80 1.91
CA ILE A 120 19.17 2.94 0.73
C ILE A 120 20.35 1.99 0.91
N LYS A 121 20.14 0.72 0.61
CA LYS A 121 21.18 -0.28 0.45
C LYS A 121 21.04 -0.97 -0.90
N GLU A 122 22.08 -0.88 -1.73
CA GLU A 122 22.14 -1.52 -3.04
C GLU A 122 23.01 -2.77 -2.96
N ASN A 123 22.45 -3.91 -3.36
CA ASN A 123 23.14 -5.19 -3.47
C ASN A 123 23.05 -5.65 -4.94
N MET A 124 23.97 -5.15 -5.77
CA MET A 124 24.01 -5.51 -7.20
C MET A 124 24.83 -6.77 -7.41
N VAL A 125 24.25 -7.75 -8.10
CA VAL A 125 24.91 -9.03 -8.44
C VAL A 125 25.70 -8.90 -9.75
N SER A 126 25.15 -8.18 -10.72
CA SER A 126 25.80 -7.83 -11.98
C SER A 126 25.28 -6.49 -12.48
N PRO A 127 25.87 -5.88 -13.52
CA PRO A 127 25.25 -4.76 -14.20
C PRO A 127 23.80 -5.12 -14.58
N GLY A 128 22.86 -4.27 -14.18
CA GLY A 128 21.44 -4.40 -14.48
C GLY A 128 20.69 -5.44 -13.64
N LYS A 129 21.35 -6.17 -12.73
CA LYS A 129 20.71 -7.21 -11.92
C LYS A 129 21.10 -7.13 -10.46
N GLY A 130 20.11 -7.04 -9.57
CA GLY A 130 20.37 -6.92 -8.14
C GLY A 130 19.13 -6.63 -7.32
N GLU A 131 19.37 -6.18 -6.09
CA GLU A 131 18.35 -5.81 -5.13
C GLU A 131 18.64 -4.42 -4.57
N ILE A 132 17.60 -3.57 -4.48
CA ILE A 132 17.64 -2.29 -3.78
C ILE A 132 16.70 -2.42 -2.58
N LEU A 133 17.23 -2.16 -1.39
CA LEU A 133 16.50 -2.12 -0.14
C LEU A 133 16.37 -0.67 0.30
N ILE A 134 15.14 -0.25 0.61
CA ILE A 134 14.84 1.08 1.09
C ILE A 134 14.15 0.93 2.45
N ASP A 135 14.88 1.22 3.52
CA ASP A 135 14.31 1.28 4.86
C ASP A 135 13.71 2.66 5.04
N ASN A 136 12.40 2.77 5.24
CA ASN A 136 11.72 4.05 5.20
C ASN A 136 10.68 4.22 6.30
N LYS A 137 10.42 5.49 6.62
CA LYS A 137 9.32 5.92 7.47
C LYS A 137 8.33 6.71 6.63
N GLN A 138 7.18 6.11 6.42
CA GLN A 138 6.10 6.64 5.61
C GLN A 138 5.10 7.39 6.50
N TYR A 139 4.77 8.61 6.09
CA TYR A 139 3.72 9.40 6.71
C TYR A 139 2.48 9.41 5.82
N TYR A 140 1.33 9.12 6.43
CA TYR A 140 0.02 9.22 5.81
C TYR A 140 -0.90 10.11 6.62
N LYS A 141 -1.76 10.86 5.92
CA LYS A 141 -2.89 11.57 6.52
C LYS A 141 -4.19 10.99 6.03
N PHE A 142 -4.85 10.21 6.88
CA PHE A 142 -6.12 9.55 6.58
C PHE A 142 -7.21 10.08 7.52
N LEU A 143 -8.30 10.63 6.96
CA LEU A 143 -9.45 11.15 7.72
C LEU A 143 -9.08 12.06 8.92
N GLY A 144 -8.08 12.92 8.74
CA GLY A 144 -7.62 13.85 9.78
C GLY A 144 -6.67 13.25 10.81
N ARG A 145 -6.39 11.94 10.75
CA ARG A 145 -5.39 11.28 11.57
C ARG A 145 -4.06 11.15 10.82
N SER A 146 -2.98 11.50 11.50
CA SER A 146 -1.61 11.31 11.03
C SER A 146 -1.12 9.94 11.45
N ILE A 147 -0.62 9.17 10.51
CA ILE A 147 -0.13 7.80 10.70
C ILE A 147 1.31 7.76 10.22
N ASN A 148 2.21 7.29 11.08
CA ASN A 148 3.59 7.00 10.70
C ASN A 148 3.75 5.48 10.65
N MET A 149 4.29 4.98 9.56
CA MET A 149 4.49 3.56 9.32
C MET A 149 5.96 3.35 8.95
N VAL A 150 6.63 2.48 9.68
CA VAL A 150 7.97 2.02 9.28
C VAL A 150 7.76 0.89 8.28
N SER A 151 8.38 1.01 7.11
CA SER A 151 8.34 -0.05 6.10
C SER A 151 9.72 -0.32 5.53
N LEU A 152 9.84 -1.51 4.93
CA LEU A 152 10.99 -1.91 4.16
C LEU A 152 10.52 -2.18 2.73
N ILE A 153 10.92 -1.32 1.81
CA ILE A 153 10.66 -1.52 0.39
C ILE A 153 11.80 -2.32 -0.20
N LYS A 154 11.47 -3.39 -0.91
CA LYS A 154 12.42 -4.25 -1.63
C LYS A 154 12.15 -4.17 -3.13
N LEU A 155 13.17 -3.81 -3.90
CA LEU A 155 13.10 -3.76 -5.36
C LEU A 155 14.09 -4.75 -5.93
N TYR A 156 13.61 -5.70 -6.72
CA TYR A 156 14.43 -6.62 -7.47
C TYR A 156 14.57 -6.09 -8.90
N ILE A 157 15.81 -5.93 -9.33
CA ILE A 157 16.17 -5.33 -10.60
C ILE A 157 16.67 -6.43 -11.54
N GLU A 158 16.15 -6.45 -12.76
CA GLU A 158 16.68 -7.23 -13.87
C GLU A 158 16.68 -6.34 -15.12
N GLU A 159 17.75 -6.42 -15.92
CA GLU A 159 17.95 -5.57 -17.11
C GLU A 159 17.75 -4.07 -16.82
N GLY A 160 18.09 -3.63 -15.60
CA GLY A 160 17.94 -2.23 -15.17
C GLY A 160 16.49 -1.79 -14.90
N LYS A 161 15.52 -2.71 -14.92
CA LYS A 161 14.10 -2.46 -14.62
C LYS A 161 13.68 -3.19 -13.35
N VAL A 162 12.69 -2.64 -12.65
CA VAL A 162 12.07 -3.27 -11.49
C VAL A 162 11.17 -4.41 -11.96
N VAL A 163 11.51 -5.65 -11.63
CA VAL A 163 10.69 -6.84 -11.93
C VAL A 163 9.79 -7.24 -10.75
N ARG A 164 10.22 -6.94 -9.52
CA ARG A 164 9.45 -7.20 -8.31
C ARG A 164 9.63 -6.08 -7.31
N HIS A 165 8.53 -5.58 -6.79
CA HIS A 165 8.47 -4.54 -5.78
C HIS A 165 7.66 -5.07 -4.60
N GLU A 166 8.27 -5.16 -3.43
CA GLU A 166 7.60 -5.56 -2.20
C GLU A 166 7.63 -4.41 -1.19
N ASP A 167 6.51 -4.14 -0.54
CA ASP A 167 6.42 -3.21 0.58
C ASP A 167 6.10 -3.99 1.86
N TRP A 168 7.08 -4.07 2.75
CA TRP A 168 6.97 -4.81 4.00
C TRP A 168 6.66 -3.84 5.14
N TRP A 169 5.39 -3.76 5.53
CA TRP A 169 4.97 -2.95 6.66
C TRP A 169 5.49 -3.52 7.98
N ASP A 170 5.96 -2.66 8.87
CA ASP A 170 6.70 -3.01 10.09
C ASP A 170 7.89 -3.95 9.84
N LYS A 171 8.46 -3.94 8.62
CA LYS A 171 9.51 -4.88 8.18
C LYS A 171 9.10 -6.35 8.29
N LYS A 172 7.79 -6.63 8.36
CA LYS A 172 7.26 -7.99 8.42
C LYS A 172 7.13 -8.54 7.00
N PRO A 173 7.60 -9.77 6.75
CA PRO A 173 7.49 -10.37 5.43
C PRO A 173 6.03 -10.58 5.05
N ILE A 174 5.75 -10.36 3.76
CA ILE A 174 4.42 -10.55 3.19
C ILE A 174 4.01 -12.02 3.37
N ARG A 175 2.83 -12.23 3.94
CA ARG A 175 2.25 -13.56 4.12
C ARG A 175 1.82 -14.10 2.76
N ASN A 176 2.58 -15.04 2.22
CA ASN A 176 2.25 -15.78 1.01
C ASN A 176 2.31 -17.29 1.27
N ARG A 177 2.10 -18.11 0.23
CA ARG A 177 2.21 -19.57 0.31
C ARG A 177 3.52 -20.07 0.93
N ALA A 178 4.63 -19.39 0.67
CA ALA A 178 5.98 -19.76 1.12
C ALA A 178 6.29 -19.26 2.54
N THR A 179 5.71 -18.13 2.97
CA THR A 179 6.00 -17.51 4.29
C THR A 179 5.02 -17.93 5.39
N ALA A 180 3.83 -18.42 5.05
CA ALA A 180 2.83 -18.80 6.05
C ALA A 180 3.14 -20.18 6.64
N LYS A 181 3.26 -20.26 7.98
CA LYS A 181 3.48 -21.52 8.73
C LYS A 181 2.40 -22.59 8.49
N VAL A 182 1.25 -22.19 7.95
CA VAL A 182 0.14 -23.08 7.60
C VAL A 182 -0.33 -22.73 6.19
N SER A 183 -0.21 -23.69 5.26
CA SER A 183 -0.45 -23.49 3.83
C SER A 183 -1.83 -22.88 3.50
N PHE A 184 -2.86 -23.22 4.27
CA PHE A 184 -4.23 -22.74 4.05
C PHE A 184 -4.39 -21.23 4.32
N PHE A 185 -3.86 -20.72 5.44
CA PHE A 185 -3.94 -19.28 5.75
C PHE A 185 -3.14 -18.43 4.76
N GLY A 186 -2.01 -18.94 4.26
CA GLY A 186 -1.24 -18.27 3.20
C GLY A 186 -2.04 -18.12 1.90
N ARG A 187 -2.80 -19.15 1.50
CA ARG A 187 -3.67 -19.09 0.31
C ARG A 187 -4.80 -18.09 0.47
N ILE A 188 -5.47 -18.07 1.63
CA ILE A 188 -6.54 -17.10 1.91
C ILE A 188 -6.01 -15.68 1.82
N ALA A 189 -4.86 -15.40 2.45
CA ALA A 189 -4.25 -14.07 2.42
C ALA A 189 -3.84 -13.64 1.00
N GLU A 190 -3.31 -14.56 0.19
CA GLU A 190 -2.98 -14.26 -1.21
C GLU A 190 -4.24 -13.98 -2.05
N VAL A 191 -5.29 -14.80 -1.89
CA VAL A 191 -6.57 -14.61 -2.58
C VAL A 191 -7.20 -13.27 -2.19
N SER A 192 -7.19 -12.89 -0.92
CA SER A 192 -7.73 -11.61 -0.48
C SER A 192 -6.96 -10.43 -1.08
N ARG A 193 -5.62 -10.51 -1.13
CA ARG A 193 -4.78 -9.45 -1.73
C ARG A 193 -5.01 -9.29 -3.23
N ARG A 194 -5.14 -10.41 -3.96
CA ARG A 194 -5.50 -10.39 -5.38
C ARG A 194 -6.91 -9.85 -5.61
N GLY A 195 -7.87 -10.22 -4.75
CA GLY A 195 -9.24 -9.69 -4.79
C GLY A 195 -9.29 -8.18 -4.55
N SER A 196 -8.57 -7.68 -3.55
CA SER A 196 -8.42 -6.25 -3.28
C SER A 196 -7.81 -5.51 -4.47
N MET A 197 -6.74 -6.06 -5.04
CA MET A 197 -6.12 -5.48 -6.23
C MET A 197 -7.09 -5.45 -7.42
N LEU A 198 -7.88 -6.51 -7.66
CA LEU A 198 -8.88 -6.51 -8.72
C LEU A 198 -9.92 -5.39 -8.53
N ALA A 199 -10.45 -5.24 -7.31
CA ALA A 199 -11.40 -4.18 -7.00
C ALA A 199 -10.80 -2.78 -7.22
N THR A 200 -9.57 -2.56 -6.76
CA THR A 200 -8.82 -1.31 -7.00
C THR A 200 -8.60 -1.08 -8.49
N HIS A 201 -8.22 -2.10 -9.25
CA HIS A 201 -7.98 -2.01 -10.69
C HIS A 201 -9.23 -1.54 -11.45
N LEU A 202 -10.40 -2.09 -11.09
CA LEU A 202 -11.69 -1.67 -11.65
C LEU A 202 -12.03 -0.22 -11.27
N LEU A 203 -11.88 0.15 -9.99
CA LEU A 203 -12.11 1.52 -9.51
C LEU A 203 -11.19 2.55 -10.19
N MET A 204 -10.00 2.12 -10.58
CA MET A 204 -8.99 2.93 -11.27
C MET A 204 -9.04 2.77 -12.78
N ARG A 205 -10.15 2.30 -13.33
CA ARG A 205 -10.38 2.19 -14.79
C ARG A 205 -9.24 1.47 -15.51
N PHE A 206 -8.83 0.33 -14.94
CA PHE A 206 -7.79 -0.55 -15.47
C PHE A 206 -6.39 0.11 -15.58
N GLY A 207 -6.07 1.02 -14.65
CA GLY A 207 -4.77 1.67 -14.58
C GLY A 207 -4.53 2.69 -15.68
N LYS A 208 -5.61 3.23 -16.24
CA LYS A 208 -5.54 4.34 -17.19
C LYS A 208 -4.98 5.57 -16.47
N ASP A 209 -4.07 6.26 -17.13
CA ASP A 209 -3.47 7.47 -16.58
C ASP A 209 -4.56 8.52 -16.30
N PRO A 210 -4.51 9.21 -15.15
CA PRO A 210 -5.46 10.27 -14.84
C PRO A 210 -5.35 11.37 -15.89
N ARG A 211 -6.50 11.94 -16.27
CA ARG A 211 -6.51 13.13 -17.12
C ARG A 211 -6.01 14.28 -16.26
N THR A 212 -4.87 14.86 -16.65
CA THR A 212 -4.40 16.16 -16.17
C THR A 212 -5.46 17.23 -16.41
#